data_AF-A0A1X4I355-F1
#
_entry.id   AF-A0A1X4I355-F1
#
_cell.length_a   1.000
_cell.length_b   1.000
_cell.length_c   1.000
_cell.angle_alpha   90.00
_cell.angle_beta   90.00
_cell.angle_gamma   90.00
#
_symmetry.space_group_name_H-M   'P 1'
#
loop_
_entity.id
_entity.type
_entity.pdbx_description
1 polymer ?
#
loop_
_entity_poly.entity_id
_entity_poly.type
_entity_poly.pdbx_seq_one_letter_code
_entity_poly.pdbx_strand_id
1 'polypeptide(L)'
;MEEPGFRVLLTESGDRRTEAIRVIRTVTGLSLWNSKLLLDSAPVAVTEPDWLEAAQEAAGVLEAAGAHAAVVCDWCDRTVTRGTDPLDPAPCSGPWPPEACRASCPPSTD
;
A
#
# COMPACT_ATOMS: atom_id res chain seq x y z
N MET A 1 14.34 -16.72 6.15
CA MET A 1 14.17 -15.89 4.94
C MET A 1 13.21 -14.80 5.35
N GLU A 2 13.65 -13.56 5.42
CA GLU A 2 12.72 -12.44 5.61
C GLU A 2 11.98 -12.28 4.29
N GLU A 3 10.70 -12.59 4.29
CA GLU A 3 9.85 -12.38 3.11
C GLU A 3 9.69 -10.87 2.88
N PRO A 4 9.76 -10.42 1.62
CA PRO A 4 9.70 -9.00 1.31
C PRO A 4 8.32 -8.46 1.68
N GLY A 5 8.34 -7.42 2.50
CA GLY A 5 7.17 -6.74 3.00
C GLY A 5 6.61 -5.71 2.02
N PHE A 6 5.31 -5.75 1.80
CA PHE A 6 4.54 -4.75 1.08
C PHE A 6 3.47 -4.22 2.01
N ARG A 7 3.42 -2.91 2.15
CA ARG A 7 2.42 -2.25 3.00
C ARG A 7 1.46 -1.46 2.14
N VAL A 8 0.26 -1.27 2.64
CA VAL A 8 -0.75 -0.47 1.95
C VAL A 8 -0.64 0.97 2.40
N LEU A 9 -0.28 1.86 1.47
CA LEU A 9 -0.24 3.31 1.68
C LEU A 9 -1.56 3.91 1.24
N LEU A 10 -2.28 4.54 2.18
CA LEU A 10 -3.42 5.36 1.84
C LEU A 10 -2.91 6.69 1.30
N THR A 11 -3.18 6.97 0.03
CA THR A 11 -2.75 8.20 -0.65
C THR A 11 -3.75 9.32 -0.45
N GLU A 12 -5.05 9.01 -0.50
CA GLU A 12 -6.12 9.98 -0.34
C GLU A 12 -7.36 9.38 0.34
N SER A 13 -8.09 10.22 1.08
CA SER A 13 -9.31 9.83 1.80
C SER A 13 -10.45 9.38 0.88
N GLY A 14 -10.42 9.85 -0.38
CA GLY A 14 -11.49 9.72 -1.37
C GLY A 14 -12.84 10.32 -0.93
N ASP A 15 -13.88 10.05 -1.71
CA ASP A 15 -15.20 10.64 -1.52
C ASP A 15 -16.01 9.96 -0.39
N ARG A 16 -15.67 8.71 -0.07
CA ARG A 16 -16.44 7.85 0.84
C ARG A 16 -15.76 7.68 2.20
N ARG A 17 -15.36 8.80 2.82
CA ARG A 17 -14.62 8.81 4.11
C ARG A 17 -15.21 7.91 5.19
N THR A 18 -16.53 7.89 5.35
CA THR A 18 -17.19 7.06 6.39
C THR A 18 -17.00 5.57 6.15
N GLU A 19 -17.05 5.11 4.90
CA GLU A 19 -16.83 3.72 4.54
C GLU A 19 -15.36 3.35 4.68
N ALA A 20 -14.46 4.22 4.21
CA ALA A 20 -13.02 4.05 4.38
C ALA A 20 -12.62 3.94 5.87
N ILE A 21 -13.16 4.80 6.74
CA ILE A 21 -12.94 4.71 8.19
C ILE A 21 -13.42 3.36 8.75
N ARG A 22 -14.56 2.83 8.26
CA ARG A 22 -15.04 1.51 8.69
C ARG A 22 -14.06 0.40 8.29
N VAL A 23 -13.59 0.42 7.03
CA VAL A 23 -12.61 -0.56 6.55
C VAL A 23 -11.30 -0.44 7.32
N ILE A 24 -10.76 0.77 7.51
CA ILE A 24 -9.54 1.00 8.29
C ILE A 24 -9.70 0.43 9.71
N ARG A 25 -10.85 0.63 10.36
CA ARG A 25 -11.11 0.02 11.68
C ARG A 25 -11.10 -1.50 11.63
N THR A 26 -11.68 -2.11 10.61
CA THR A 26 -11.72 -3.56 10.46
C THR A 26 -10.34 -4.15 10.18
N VAL A 27 -9.54 -3.45 9.37
CA VAL A 27 -8.19 -3.85 8.97
C VAL A 27 -7.18 -3.63 10.11
N THR A 28 -7.20 -2.48 10.77
CA THR A 28 -6.20 -2.06 11.77
C THR A 28 -6.63 -2.28 13.22
N GLY A 29 -7.92 -2.48 13.49
CA GLY A 29 -8.46 -2.56 14.85
C GLY A 29 -8.48 -1.22 15.60
N LEU A 30 -8.15 -0.11 14.95
CA LEU A 30 -8.12 1.20 15.59
C LEU A 30 -9.52 1.70 15.98
N SER A 31 -9.55 2.69 16.88
CA SER A 31 -10.80 3.38 17.24
C SER A 31 -11.28 4.28 16.10
N LEU A 32 -12.57 4.66 16.10
CA LEU A 32 -13.17 5.56 15.10
C LEU A 32 -12.37 6.87 14.94
N TRP A 33 -11.94 7.44 16.07
CA TRP A 33 -11.10 8.65 16.09
C TRP A 33 -9.74 8.43 15.41
N ASN A 34 -9.01 7.39 15.81
CA ASN A 34 -7.70 7.09 15.26
C ASN A 34 -7.77 6.72 13.77
N SER A 35 -8.82 6.01 13.35
CA SER A 35 -9.03 5.65 11.94
C SER A 35 -9.36 6.86 11.07
N LYS A 36 -10.13 7.82 11.61
CA LYS A 36 -10.35 9.10 10.95
C LYS A 36 -9.04 9.89 10.85
N LEU A 37 -8.28 9.99 11.95
CA LEU A 37 -7.00 10.70 11.96
C LEU A 37 -6.04 10.09 10.93
N LEU A 38 -5.97 8.76 10.85
CA LEU A 38 -5.18 8.04 9.85
C LEU A 38 -5.66 8.36 8.43
N LEU A 39 -6.98 8.32 8.17
CA LEU A 39 -7.54 8.68 6.87
C LEU A 39 -7.25 10.14 6.46
N ASP A 40 -7.27 11.07 7.42
CA ASP A 40 -7.02 12.50 7.22
C ASP A 40 -5.50 12.82 7.18
N SER A 41 -4.64 11.90 7.63
CA SER A 41 -3.17 12.05 7.64
C SER A 41 -2.52 11.47 6.37
N ALA A 42 -3.31 11.20 5.33
CA ALA A 42 -2.79 10.75 4.04
C ALA A 42 -1.73 11.75 3.50
N PRO A 43 -0.58 11.28 2.99
CA PRO A 43 -0.22 9.89 2.73
C PRO A 43 0.31 9.12 3.96
N VAL A 44 -0.33 8.00 4.33
CA VAL A 44 0.06 7.19 5.50
C VAL A 44 -0.14 5.69 5.28
N ALA A 45 0.73 4.86 5.86
CA ALA A 45 0.60 3.41 5.79
C ALA A 45 -0.52 2.92 6.72
N VAL A 46 -1.41 2.09 6.20
CA VAL A 46 -2.58 1.54 6.91
C VAL A 46 -2.26 0.18 7.50
N THR A 47 -1.48 -0.64 6.81
CA THR A 47 -1.15 -2.01 7.21
C THR A 47 0.35 -2.16 7.43
N GLU A 48 0.71 -3.17 8.22
CA GLU A 48 2.08 -3.63 8.32
C GLU A 48 2.55 -4.22 6.97
N PRO A 49 3.88 -4.29 6.75
CA PRO A 49 4.45 -4.97 5.60
C PRO A 49 4.08 -6.47 5.58
N ASP A 50 3.36 -6.87 4.55
CA ASP A 50 2.86 -8.23 4.32
C ASP A 50 3.21 -8.73 2.91
N TRP A 51 2.81 -9.93 2.53
CA TRP A 51 3.02 -10.42 1.18
C TRP A 51 2.26 -9.59 0.12
N LEU A 52 2.79 -9.52 -1.10
CA LEU A 52 2.32 -8.60 -2.15
C LEU A 52 0.82 -8.74 -2.42
N GLU A 53 0.30 -9.96 -2.48
CA GLU A 53 -1.07 -10.18 -2.87
C GLU A 53 -2.06 -9.95 -1.71
N ALA A 54 -1.65 -10.10 -0.43
CA ALA A 54 -2.45 -9.55 0.69
C ALA A 54 -2.46 -8.03 0.68
N ALA A 55 -1.32 -7.40 0.38
CA ALA A 55 -1.28 -5.94 0.25
C ALA A 55 -2.16 -5.47 -0.91
N GLN A 56 -2.18 -6.17 -2.05
CA GLN A 56 -3.10 -5.89 -3.16
C GLN A 56 -4.57 -6.12 -2.77
N GLU A 57 -4.88 -7.19 -2.05
CA GLU A 57 -6.23 -7.46 -1.56
C GLU A 57 -6.71 -6.35 -0.61
N ALA A 58 -5.89 -5.99 0.38
CA ALA A 58 -6.20 -4.93 1.33
C ALA A 58 -6.34 -3.55 0.64
N ALA A 59 -5.45 -3.22 -0.31
CA ALA A 59 -5.57 -2.02 -1.13
C ALA A 59 -6.88 -2.03 -1.94
N GLY A 60 -7.24 -3.15 -2.56
CA GLY A 60 -8.48 -3.30 -3.31
C GLY A 60 -9.75 -3.13 -2.45
N VAL A 61 -9.74 -3.61 -1.20
CA VAL A 61 -10.86 -3.40 -0.27
C VAL A 61 -11.00 -1.91 0.11
N LEU A 62 -9.88 -1.20 0.30
CA LEU A 62 -9.90 0.24 0.58
C LEU A 62 -10.37 1.06 -0.64
N GLU A 63 -9.94 0.70 -1.85
CA GLU A 63 -10.41 1.30 -3.10
C GLU A 63 -11.90 1.05 -3.34
N ALA A 64 -12.39 -0.16 -3.08
CA ALA A 64 -13.81 -0.48 -3.16
C ALA A 64 -14.66 0.32 -2.15
N ALA A 65 -14.09 0.62 -0.99
CA ALA A 65 -14.69 1.53 -0.01
C ALA A 65 -14.65 2.99 -0.43
N GLY A 66 -13.93 3.35 -1.50
CA GLY A 66 -13.83 4.70 -2.05
C GLY A 66 -12.76 5.56 -1.38
N ALA A 67 -11.71 4.94 -0.82
CA ALA A 67 -10.46 5.60 -0.47
C ALA A 67 -9.36 5.20 -1.45
N HIS A 68 -8.38 6.07 -1.68
CA HIS A 68 -7.27 5.75 -2.56
C HIS A 68 -6.16 5.07 -1.76
N ALA A 69 -5.86 3.82 -2.11
CA ALA A 69 -4.85 3.01 -1.46
C ALA A 69 -3.90 2.44 -2.50
N ALA A 70 -2.60 2.52 -2.24
CA ALA A 70 -1.56 2.07 -3.14
C ALA A 70 -0.61 1.13 -2.40
N VAL A 71 -0.21 0.04 -3.04
CA VAL A 71 0.75 -0.90 -2.44
C VAL A 71 2.14 -0.30 -2.55
N VAL A 72 2.88 -0.19 -1.45
CA VAL A 72 4.28 0.26 -1.45
C VAL A 72 5.21 -0.84 -0.95
N CYS A 73 6.36 -0.94 -1.59
CA CYS A 73 7.41 -1.86 -1.18
C CYS A 73 8.12 -1.29 0.06
N ASP A 74 8.17 -2.05 1.15
CA ASP A 74 8.78 -1.61 2.41
C ASP A 74 10.29 -1.36 2.29
N TRP A 75 10.94 -1.99 1.32
CA TRP A 75 12.40 -1.88 1.13
C TRP A 75 12.84 -0.65 0.34
N CYS A 76 11.97 -0.07 -0.48
CA CYS A 76 12.33 1.07 -1.33
C CYS A 76 11.31 2.21 -1.29
N ASP A 77 10.26 2.08 -0.47
CA ASP A 77 9.13 3.00 -0.32
C ASP A 77 8.41 3.37 -1.62
N ARG A 78 8.63 2.61 -2.69
CA ARG A 78 8.00 2.85 -3.99
C ARG A 78 6.67 2.13 -4.12
N THR A 79 5.74 2.80 -4.78
CA THR A 79 4.45 2.23 -5.15
C THR A 79 4.60 1.15 -6.22
N VAL A 80 3.91 0.04 -6.03
CA VAL A 80 3.86 -1.12 -6.93
C VAL A 80 2.52 -1.06 -7.67
N THR A 81 2.49 -0.42 -8.84
CA THR A 81 1.33 -0.45 -9.74
C THR A 81 1.55 -1.48 -10.83
N ARG A 82 0.63 -2.44 -10.98
CA ARG A 82 0.57 -3.33 -12.14
C ARG A 82 0.02 -2.54 -13.34
N GLY A 83 0.86 -1.73 -13.97
CA GLY A 83 0.47 -0.95 -15.15
C GLY A 83 1.54 0.03 -15.62
N THR A 84 1.63 0.16 -16.94
CA THR A 84 2.64 0.83 -17.79
C THR A 84 2.74 2.36 -17.65
N ASP A 85 2.52 2.91 -16.46
CA ASP A 85 2.84 4.32 -16.19
C ASP A 85 4.30 4.41 -15.76
N PRO A 86 5.04 5.48 -16.13
CA PRO A 86 6.45 5.60 -15.79
C PRO A 86 6.58 5.77 -14.27
N LEU A 87 6.71 4.63 -13.59
CA LEU A 87 7.39 4.54 -12.31
C LEU A 87 8.72 5.26 -12.49
N ASP A 88 8.94 6.26 -11.64
CA ASP A 88 10.14 7.08 -11.55
C ASP A 88 11.40 6.36 -12.08
N PRO A 89 12.05 6.85 -13.17
CA PRO A 89 13.11 6.13 -13.90
C PRO A 89 14.40 5.90 -13.10
N ALA A 90 14.45 6.40 -11.85
CA ALA A 90 15.57 6.11 -10.97
C ALA A 90 15.63 4.60 -10.66
N PRO A 91 16.80 3.94 -10.72
CA PRO A 91 16.94 2.58 -10.21
C PRO A 91 16.59 2.54 -8.71
N CYS A 92 16.16 1.38 -8.21
CA CYS A 92 15.96 1.17 -6.77
C CYS A 92 17.23 1.60 -6.00
N SER A 93 17.13 2.64 -5.18
CA SER A 93 18.21 3.12 -4.31
C SER A 93 18.20 2.46 -2.93
N GLY A 94 17.42 1.39 -2.77
CA GLY A 94 17.42 0.61 -1.54
C GLY A 94 18.81 -0.02 -1.29
N PRO A 95 19.09 -0.47 -0.05
CA PRO A 95 20.37 -1.10 0.28
C PRO A 95 20.59 -2.47 -0.39
N TRP A 96 19.66 -2.91 -1.25
CA TRP A 96 19.59 -4.23 -1.87
C TRP A 96 19.74 -4.13 -3.40
N PRO A 97 20.16 -5.21 -4.08
CA PRO A 97 20.33 -5.22 -5.53
C PRO A 97 19.05 -4.79 -6.28
N PRO A 98 19.16 -4.02 -7.38
CA PRO A 98 18.01 -3.58 -8.17
C PRO A 98 17.15 -4.74 -8.68
N GLU A 99 17.76 -5.86 -9.08
CA GLU A 99 17.05 -7.09 -9.46
C GLU A 99 16.26 -7.75 -8.32
N ALA A 100 16.54 -7.43 -7.07
CA ALA A 100 15.80 -7.90 -5.90
C ALA A 100 14.67 -6.93 -5.49
N CYS A 101 14.60 -5.74 -6.09
CA CYS A 101 13.54 -4.78 -5.85
C CYS A 101 12.24 -5.30 -6.46
N ARG A 102 11.35 -5.85 -5.63
CA ARG A 102 10.07 -6.38 -6.11
C ARG A 102 9.09 -5.32 -6.62
N ALA A 103 9.34 -4.03 -6.39
CA ALA A 103 8.63 -2.96 -7.10
C ALA A 103 9.06 -2.88 -8.57
N SER A 104 10.33 -3.18 -8.88
CA SER A 104 10.88 -3.21 -10.25
C SER A 104 10.74 -4.59 -10.91
N CYS A 105 10.69 -5.66 -10.11
CA CYS A 105 10.51 -7.05 -10.54
C CYS A 105 9.36 -7.70 -9.76
N PRO A 106 8.09 -7.27 -9.97
CA PRO A 106 6.96 -7.92 -9.33
C PRO A 106 6.91 -9.39 -9.78
N PRO A 107 6.58 -10.34 -8.88
CA PRO A 107 6.42 -11.73 -9.28
C PRO A 107 5.37 -11.81 -10.38
N SER A 108 5.75 -12.42 -11.51
CA SER A 108 4.83 -12.79 -12.56
C SER A 108 3.77 -13.68 -11.93
N THR A 109 2.52 -13.22 -11.87
CA THR A 109 1.40 -14.12 -11.64
C THR A 109 1.22 -14.87 -12.96
N ASP A 110 1.68 -16.13 -12.98
CA ASP A 110 1.32 -17.12 -14.00
C ASP A 110 -0.16 -17.51 -13.84
#